data_AF-A0A6L9YLD2-F1
#
_entry.id   AF-A0A6L9YLD2-F1
#
_cell.length_a   1.000
_cell.length_b   1.000
_cell.length_c   1.000
_cell.angle_alpha   90.00
_cell.angle_beta   90.00
_cell.angle_gamma   90.00
#
_symmetry.space_group_name_H-M   'P 1'
#
loop_
_entity.id
_entity.type
_entity.pdbx_description
1 polymer ?
#
loop_
_entity_poly.entity_id
_entity_poly.type
_entity_poly.pdbx_seq_one_letter_code
_entity_poly.pdbx_strand_id
1 'polypeptide(L)'
;MTSNITFYKGQIPCNLNLNKAKIYLKSLQQKNTKTSSSTQTKDIPIPVGQYRELSDYESIQNDFPATYGIGEIGLPASASPKRKAQAKQLQAYLMFFDQLLANYFAQLDHAKDLFSFQTKNNTTYFYQELYSIPGAPEILNFEQNSPEDQWNDIDKIIKNRFLDHLMAQFCEKFTDYSLLLYESILDEKLIDDKISFLQNYPQISAGRGKAFNYTDSSQVWDTENVSGLKQRICSLLGIPYHRKTLALCNESDETEGFHIVEHILLRPRSSNDPDSDENFSEFKSNTDSNTDSNTIDPYSFQLSFVFPDWLHRFQEENFKQLIYNIISAEIPAHITPYCHWLDKPNMIKFENAYQLWLNTKMDKNSTNNLIEFLGNGSI
;
A
#
# COMPACT_ATOMS: atom_id res chain seq x y z
N MET A 1 -35.15 27.95 32.74
CA MET A 1 -34.73 27.78 34.15
C MET A 1 -33.25 28.11 34.22
N THR A 2 -32.86 29.17 34.92
CA THR A 2 -31.44 29.51 35.14
C THR A 2 -30.92 28.69 36.31
N SER A 3 -30.18 27.63 36.03
CA SER A 3 -29.55 26.78 37.04
C SER A 3 -28.50 27.60 37.81
N ASN A 4 -28.80 27.96 39.06
CA ASN A 4 -27.85 28.64 39.94
C ASN A 4 -26.88 27.61 40.51
N ILE A 5 -25.69 27.50 39.91
CA ILE A 5 -24.61 26.65 40.40
C ILE A 5 -23.85 27.41 41.50
N THR A 6 -23.87 26.89 42.73
CA THR A 6 -23.10 27.41 43.87
C THR A 6 -21.90 26.52 44.17
N PHE A 7 -20.72 27.13 44.32
CA PHE A 7 -19.46 26.42 44.56
C PHE A 7 -19.09 26.48 46.05
N TYR A 8 -18.50 25.42 46.58
CA TYR A 8 -18.06 25.35 47.97
C TYR A 8 -16.58 24.95 48.05
N LYS A 9 -15.87 25.47 49.06
CA LYS A 9 -14.57 24.95 49.49
C LYS A 9 -14.71 24.47 50.94
N GLY A 10 -14.87 23.16 51.11
CA GLY A 10 -15.35 22.60 52.38
C GLY A 10 -16.80 23.01 52.62
N GLN A 11 -17.09 23.65 53.75
CA GLN A 11 -18.43 24.13 54.10
C GLN A 11 -18.69 25.61 53.73
N ILE A 12 -17.72 26.30 53.12
CA ILE A 12 -17.83 27.73 52.85
C ILE A 12 -18.31 27.97 51.42
N PRO A 13 -19.46 28.65 51.21
CA PRO A 13 -19.91 29.03 49.87
C PRO A 13 -18.96 30.07 49.27
N CYS A 14 -18.46 29.76 48.08
CA CYS A 14 -17.54 30.59 47.33
C CYS A 14 -18.29 31.30 46.20
N ASN A 15 -18.29 32.64 46.24
CA ASN A 15 -18.84 33.45 45.17
C ASN A 15 -17.91 33.37 43.94
N LEU A 16 -18.45 32.92 42.82
CA LEU A 16 -17.68 32.75 41.60
C LEU A 16 -17.46 34.12 40.92
N ASN A 17 -16.20 34.53 40.77
CA ASN A 17 -15.88 35.70 39.97
C ASN A 17 -15.93 35.34 38.48
N LEU A 18 -17.11 35.48 37.89
CA LEU A 18 -17.38 35.16 36.48
C LEU A 18 -16.45 35.92 35.51
N ASN A 19 -16.07 37.15 35.83
CA ASN A 19 -15.17 37.94 34.99
C ASN A 19 -13.77 37.32 34.95
N LYS A 20 -13.24 36.94 36.12
CA LYS A 20 -11.92 36.28 36.21
C LYS A 20 -11.94 34.91 35.52
N ALA A 21 -13.02 34.14 35.67
CA ALA A 21 -13.20 32.86 35.00
C ALA A 21 -13.25 33.02 33.46
N LYS A 22 -14.01 33.99 32.94
CA LYS A 22 -14.07 34.29 31.50
C LYS A 22 -12.71 34.72 30.94
N ILE A 23 -11.96 35.56 31.67
CA ILE A 23 -10.60 35.98 31.26
C ILE A 23 -9.66 34.77 31.23
N TYR A 24 -9.72 33.92 32.25
CA TYR A 24 -8.89 32.72 32.31
C TYR A 24 -9.24 31.73 31.19
N LEU A 25 -10.53 31.49 30.95
CA LEU A 25 -11.02 30.67 29.84
C LEU A 25 -10.58 31.22 28.49
N LYS A 26 -10.65 32.54 28.27
CA LYS A 26 -10.14 33.17 27.04
C LYS A 26 -8.62 32.97 26.89
N SER A 27 -7.86 33.05 27.98
CA SER A 27 -6.41 32.80 27.96
C SER A 27 -6.08 31.33 27.66
N LEU A 28 -6.87 30.38 28.18
CA LEU A 28 -6.73 28.96 27.88
C LEU A 28 -7.14 28.66 26.44
N GLN A 29 -8.22 29.26 25.96
CA GLN A 29 -8.64 29.17 24.57
C GLN A 29 -7.58 29.74 23.64
N GLN A 30 -6.95 30.87 23.96
CA GLN A 30 -5.84 31.43 23.18
C GLN A 30 -4.61 30.52 23.17
N LYS A 31 -4.26 29.92 24.32
CA LYS A 31 -3.20 28.89 24.40
C LYS A 31 -3.54 27.60 23.64
N ASN A 32 -4.82 27.22 23.61
CA ASN A 32 -5.31 25.98 22.96
C ASN A 32 -5.71 26.15 21.50
N THR A 33 -5.99 27.37 21.04
CA THR A 33 -5.83 27.71 19.63
C THR A 33 -4.37 27.48 19.34
N LYS A 34 -4.07 26.26 18.89
CA LYS A 34 -2.90 25.98 18.07
C LYS A 34 -2.91 27.09 17.03
N THR A 35 -2.09 28.13 17.24
CA THR A 35 -1.62 28.95 16.13
C THR A 35 -1.20 27.94 15.09
N SER A 36 -1.89 27.93 13.96
CA SER A 36 -1.52 27.14 12.79
C SER A 36 -0.03 27.44 12.58
N SER A 37 0.84 26.58 13.10
CA SER A 37 2.27 26.78 12.99
C SER A 37 2.47 26.85 11.49
N SER A 38 2.98 27.97 10.99
CA SER A 38 3.41 28.09 9.60
C SER A 38 4.13 26.79 9.27
N THR A 39 3.53 26.01 8.38
CA THR A 39 3.80 24.59 8.17
C THR A 39 5.19 24.46 7.54
N GLN A 40 6.25 24.72 8.32
CA GLN A 40 7.59 24.35 7.94
C GLN A 40 7.61 22.84 8.03
N THR A 41 7.46 22.21 6.86
CA THR A 41 7.77 20.81 6.63
C THR A 41 9.14 20.56 7.27
N LYS A 42 9.17 19.77 8.34
CA LYS A 42 10.41 19.40 9.03
C LYS A 42 11.17 18.28 8.30
N ASP A 43 10.68 17.90 7.13
CA ASP A 43 11.27 16.87 6.31
C ASP A 43 12.63 17.34 5.80
N ILE A 44 13.60 16.42 5.83
CA ILE A 44 14.92 16.65 5.26
C ILE A 44 14.73 16.73 3.74
N PRO A 45 15.20 17.80 3.07
CA PRO A 45 15.09 17.88 1.62
C PRO A 45 15.87 16.75 0.96
N ILE A 46 15.26 16.14 -0.05
CA ILE A 46 15.93 15.09 -0.84
C ILE A 46 17.13 15.73 -1.56
N PRO A 47 18.35 15.18 -1.43
CA PRO A 47 19.51 15.74 -2.10
C PRO A 47 19.35 15.63 -3.63
N VAL A 48 19.66 16.71 -4.35
CA VAL A 48 19.60 16.74 -5.81
C VAL A 48 20.95 16.27 -6.37
N GLY A 49 20.91 15.27 -7.25
CA GLY A 49 22.09 14.77 -7.95
C GLY A 49 22.44 15.60 -9.19
N GLN A 50 23.66 15.41 -9.69
CA GLN A 50 24.07 15.89 -11.02
C GLN A 50 23.99 14.72 -12.01
N TYR A 51 23.21 14.89 -13.08
CA TYR A 51 23.13 13.90 -14.14
C TYR A 51 24.49 13.74 -14.84
N ARG A 52 24.85 12.48 -15.13
CA ARG A 52 25.99 12.12 -15.96
C ARG A 52 25.45 11.18 -17.03
N GLU A 53 25.84 11.41 -18.28
CA GLU A 53 25.48 10.54 -19.39
C GLU A 53 26.37 9.29 -19.33
N LEU A 54 25.90 8.24 -18.65
CA LEU A 54 26.68 7.03 -18.41
C LEU A 54 26.59 6.05 -19.59
N SER A 55 25.67 6.27 -20.51
CA SER A 55 25.52 5.48 -21.75
C SER A 55 26.53 5.87 -22.84
N ASP A 56 27.29 6.96 -22.67
CA ASP A 56 28.26 7.39 -23.67
C ASP A 56 29.43 6.40 -23.74
N TYR A 57 29.62 5.77 -24.90
CA TYR A 57 30.60 4.72 -25.12
C TYR A 57 31.36 4.95 -26.43
N GLU A 58 32.67 5.07 -26.31
CA GLU A 58 33.59 5.04 -27.45
C GLU A 58 34.15 3.62 -27.65
N SER A 59 34.18 3.19 -28.92
CA SER A 59 34.66 1.87 -29.29
C SER A 59 36.14 1.67 -28.94
N ILE A 60 36.48 0.48 -28.44
CA ILE A 60 37.88 0.10 -28.18
C ILE A 60 38.72 0.12 -29.47
N GLN A 61 38.09 0.04 -30.65
CA GLN A 61 38.78 0.13 -31.94
C GLN A 61 39.53 1.47 -32.12
N ASN A 62 39.05 2.54 -31.46
CA ASN A 62 39.67 3.86 -31.50
C ASN A 62 40.93 3.96 -30.61
N ASP A 63 41.08 3.07 -29.63
CA ASP A 63 42.27 3.01 -28.75
C ASP A 63 43.47 2.33 -29.43
N PHE A 64 43.24 1.59 -30.53
CA PHE A 64 44.33 0.93 -31.24
C PHE A 64 45.16 1.93 -32.04
N PRO A 65 46.49 1.69 -32.15
CA PRO A 65 47.35 2.51 -33.00
C PRO A 65 46.82 2.60 -34.44
N ALA A 66 46.94 3.79 -35.05
CA ALA A 66 46.44 4.05 -36.41
C ALA A 66 46.98 3.09 -37.49
N THR A 67 48.11 2.40 -37.24
CA THR A 67 48.66 1.37 -38.14
C THR A 67 47.74 0.17 -38.34
N TYR A 68 46.83 -0.11 -37.40
CA TYR A 68 45.82 -1.15 -37.53
C TYR A 68 44.70 -0.75 -38.50
N GLY A 69 44.40 0.55 -38.61
CA GLY A 69 43.40 1.09 -39.56
C GLY A 69 41.97 0.64 -39.27
N ILE A 70 41.64 0.40 -38.00
CA ILE A 70 40.33 -0.10 -37.54
C ILE A 70 39.47 0.95 -36.85
N GLY A 71 40.06 2.02 -36.32
CA GLY A 71 39.32 3.15 -35.74
C GLY A 71 38.74 4.08 -36.80
N GLU A 72 38.20 5.22 -36.37
CA GLU A 72 37.49 6.18 -37.24
C GLU A 72 38.25 6.65 -38.49
N ILE A 73 39.57 6.84 -38.38
CA ILE A 73 40.43 7.25 -39.51
C ILE A 73 40.46 6.16 -40.61
N GLY A 74 40.35 4.90 -40.21
CA GLY A 74 40.33 3.75 -41.12
C GLY A 74 41.62 3.56 -41.93
N LEU A 75 41.50 2.80 -43.03
CA LEU A 75 42.57 2.58 -44.00
C LEU A 75 42.43 3.50 -45.22
N PRO A 76 43.54 3.92 -45.86
CA PRO A 76 43.46 4.72 -47.08
C PRO A 76 42.78 3.94 -48.22
N ALA A 77 42.14 4.67 -49.13
CA ALA A 77 41.45 4.06 -50.29
C ALA A 77 42.38 3.20 -51.17
N SER A 78 43.68 3.55 -51.22
CA SER A 78 44.73 2.83 -51.94
C SER A 78 45.16 1.50 -51.29
N ALA A 79 44.71 1.19 -50.06
CA ALA A 79 45.06 -0.06 -49.39
C ALA A 79 44.57 -1.27 -50.18
N SER A 80 45.37 -2.35 -50.19
CA SER A 80 45.04 -3.57 -50.92
C SER A 80 43.74 -4.21 -50.40
N PRO A 81 42.99 -4.93 -51.25
CA PRO A 81 41.78 -5.64 -50.81
C PRO A 81 42.04 -6.58 -49.63
N LYS A 82 43.19 -7.27 -49.63
CA LYS A 82 43.63 -8.13 -48.53
C LYS A 82 43.78 -7.36 -47.21
N ARG A 83 44.37 -6.15 -47.25
CA ARG A 83 44.56 -5.34 -46.04
C ARG A 83 43.23 -4.82 -45.49
N LYS A 84 42.32 -4.39 -46.37
CA LYS A 84 40.96 -4.00 -45.98
C LYS A 84 40.18 -5.15 -45.35
N ALA A 85 40.28 -6.36 -45.91
CA ALA A 85 39.65 -7.55 -45.34
C ALA A 85 40.21 -7.92 -43.96
N GLN A 86 41.53 -7.81 -43.75
CA GLN A 86 42.16 -8.04 -42.44
C GLN A 86 41.69 -7.04 -41.38
N ALA A 87 41.56 -5.76 -41.74
CA ALA A 87 41.02 -4.74 -40.83
C ALA A 87 39.58 -5.07 -40.44
N LYS A 88 38.71 -5.38 -41.41
CA LYS A 88 37.32 -5.80 -41.15
C LYS A 88 37.23 -7.03 -40.26
N GLN A 89 38.09 -8.02 -40.46
CA GLN A 89 38.12 -9.22 -39.62
C GLN A 89 38.45 -8.88 -38.16
N LEU A 90 39.38 -7.95 -37.94
CA LEU A 90 39.71 -7.47 -36.60
C LEU A 90 38.59 -6.61 -36.00
N GLN A 91 37.97 -5.72 -36.78
CA GLN A 91 36.80 -4.93 -36.36
C GLN A 91 35.66 -5.86 -35.92
N ALA A 92 35.33 -6.89 -36.72
CA ALA A 92 34.30 -7.87 -36.38
C ALA A 92 34.63 -8.64 -35.09
N TYR A 93 35.91 -9.00 -34.88
CA TYR A 93 36.35 -9.63 -33.63
C TYR A 93 36.19 -8.69 -32.42
N LEU A 94 36.54 -7.42 -32.58
CA LEU A 94 36.45 -6.42 -31.51
C LEU A 94 35.00 -6.02 -31.21
N MET A 95 34.10 -6.04 -32.20
CA MET A 95 32.69 -5.71 -32.02
C MET A 95 31.97 -6.56 -30.97
N PHE A 96 32.38 -7.82 -30.80
CA PHE A 96 31.87 -8.65 -29.72
C PHE A 96 32.18 -8.04 -28.34
N PHE A 97 33.39 -7.52 -28.17
CA PHE A 97 33.81 -6.85 -26.93
C PHE A 97 33.21 -5.44 -26.83
N ASP A 98 33.10 -4.72 -27.95
CA ASP A 98 32.38 -3.45 -27.99
C ASP A 98 30.95 -3.65 -27.47
N GLN A 99 30.22 -4.70 -27.90
CA GLN A 99 28.86 -4.97 -27.44
C GLN A 99 28.79 -5.24 -25.93
N LEU A 100 29.76 -5.97 -25.38
CA LEU A 100 29.80 -6.27 -23.96
C LEU A 100 30.00 -4.99 -23.12
N LEU A 101 30.92 -4.12 -23.55
CA LEU A 101 31.19 -2.85 -22.88
C LEU A 101 30.03 -1.87 -23.03
N ALA A 102 29.54 -1.73 -24.25
CA ALA A 102 28.34 -0.99 -24.61
C ALA A 102 27.12 -1.35 -23.74
N ASN A 103 26.84 -2.66 -23.60
CA ASN A 103 25.75 -3.14 -22.75
C ASN A 103 26.00 -2.84 -21.27
N TYR A 104 27.25 -2.89 -20.82
CA TYR A 104 27.59 -2.52 -19.45
C TYR A 104 27.27 -1.05 -19.16
N PHE A 105 27.63 -0.13 -20.07
CA PHE A 105 27.32 1.30 -19.94
C PHE A 105 25.81 1.56 -20.01
N ALA A 106 25.09 0.90 -20.93
CA ALA A 106 23.63 0.95 -20.97
C ALA A 106 23.00 0.48 -19.65
N GLN A 107 23.45 -0.65 -19.11
CA GLN A 107 22.97 -1.18 -17.84
C GLN A 107 23.27 -0.23 -16.67
N LEU A 108 24.42 0.44 -16.69
CA LEU A 108 24.84 1.38 -15.66
C LEU A 108 23.96 2.65 -15.68
N ASP A 109 23.66 3.21 -16.85
CA ASP A 109 22.78 4.38 -16.98
C ASP A 109 21.36 4.11 -16.46
N HIS A 110 20.88 2.88 -16.74
CA HIS A 110 19.58 2.39 -16.31
C HIS A 110 19.55 1.76 -14.91
N ALA A 111 20.64 1.83 -14.14
CA ALA A 111 20.65 1.34 -12.76
C ALA A 111 19.56 2.01 -11.91
N LYS A 112 19.29 3.31 -12.15
CA LYS A 112 18.19 4.06 -11.51
C LYS A 112 16.81 3.43 -11.76
N ASP A 113 16.61 2.85 -12.95
CA ASP A 113 15.33 2.28 -13.37
C ASP A 113 15.10 0.90 -12.73
N LEU A 114 16.17 0.13 -12.52
CA LEU A 114 16.12 -1.15 -11.80
C LEU A 114 15.68 -0.98 -10.35
N PHE A 115 16.23 0.04 -9.66
CA PHE A 115 15.88 0.38 -8.28
C PHE A 115 14.68 1.33 -8.18
N SER A 116 14.00 1.63 -9.30
CA SER A 116 12.80 2.44 -9.31
C SER A 116 11.55 1.57 -9.23
N PHE A 117 10.62 2.03 -8.41
CA PHE A 117 9.24 1.54 -8.33
C PHE A 117 8.25 2.60 -8.85
N GLN A 118 8.72 3.63 -9.57
CA GLN A 118 7.85 4.66 -10.16
C GLN A 118 7.34 4.27 -11.55
N THR A 119 8.11 3.45 -12.27
CA THR A 119 7.78 3.00 -13.63
C THR A 119 7.27 1.57 -13.61
N LYS A 120 6.30 1.27 -14.49
CA LYS A 120 5.79 -0.08 -14.74
C LYS A 120 6.57 -0.84 -15.81
N ASN A 121 7.73 -0.34 -16.22
CA ASN A 121 8.53 -1.06 -17.20
C ASN A 121 9.18 -2.28 -16.53
N ASN A 122 9.02 -3.44 -17.18
CA ASN A 122 9.60 -4.69 -16.72
C ASN A 122 11.01 -4.93 -17.28
N THR A 123 11.47 -4.18 -18.29
CA THR A 123 12.82 -4.34 -18.86
C THR A 123 13.88 -4.24 -17.76
N THR A 124 14.72 -5.26 -17.62
CA THR A 124 15.82 -5.28 -16.66
C THR A 124 17.19 -5.39 -17.30
N TYR A 125 17.26 -5.87 -18.54
CA TYR A 125 18.49 -5.84 -19.32
C TYR A 125 18.44 -4.75 -20.37
N PHE A 126 19.39 -3.83 -20.27
CA PHE A 126 19.55 -2.73 -21.19
C PHE A 126 20.76 -2.99 -22.07
N TYR A 127 20.64 -2.62 -23.34
CA TYR A 127 21.70 -2.73 -24.32
C TYR A 127 21.68 -1.49 -25.20
N GLN A 128 22.81 -1.21 -25.84
CA GLN A 128 22.90 -0.18 -26.87
C GLN A 128 23.30 -0.83 -28.19
N GLU A 129 22.80 -0.26 -29.28
CA GLU A 129 23.18 -0.70 -30.62
C GLU A 129 24.58 -0.17 -30.98
N LEU A 130 25.30 -0.91 -31.81
CA LEU A 130 26.66 -0.58 -32.23
C LEU A 130 26.76 0.00 -33.65
N TYR A 131 25.65 0.41 -34.26
CA TYR A 131 25.66 0.90 -35.66
C TYR A 131 26.57 2.12 -35.88
N SER A 132 26.85 2.89 -34.83
CA SER A 132 27.76 4.04 -34.86
C SER A 132 29.26 3.65 -34.88
N ILE A 133 29.61 2.39 -34.61
CA ILE A 133 31.00 1.93 -34.51
C ILE A 133 31.63 1.74 -35.90
N PRO A 134 32.95 2.04 -36.07
CA PRO A 134 33.66 1.82 -37.32
C PRO A 134 33.45 0.41 -37.92
N GLY A 135 33.00 0.37 -39.17
CA GLY A 135 32.75 -0.87 -39.92
C GLY A 135 31.47 -1.63 -39.55
N ALA A 136 30.71 -1.20 -38.53
CA ALA A 136 29.54 -1.93 -38.04
C ALA A 136 28.44 -2.10 -39.10
N PRO A 137 28.07 -1.08 -39.90
CA PRO A 137 27.02 -1.22 -40.92
C PRO A 137 27.34 -2.29 -41.99
N GLU A 138 28.63 -2.49 -42.27
CA GLU A 138 29.07 -3.47 -43.28
C GLU A 138 29.18 -4.89 -42.71
N ILE A 139 29.41 -5.02 -41.39
CA ILE A 139 29.63 -6.29 -40.70
C ILE A 139 28.33 -6.87 -40.15
N LEU A 140 27.49 -6.04 -39.52
CA LEU A 140 26.28 -6.42 -38.80
C LEU A 140 25.03 -6.49 -39.70
N ASN A 141 25.20 -6.69 -41.01
CA ASN A 141 24.10 -6.70 -41.99
C ASN A 141 23.25 -7.98 -41.88
N PHE A 142 22.65 -8.21 -40.71
CA PHE A 142 21.73 -9.29 -40.40
C PHE A 142 20.30 -8.74 -40.34
N GLU A 143 19.35 -9.50 -40.90
CA GLU A 143 17.93 -9.28 -40.68
C GLU A 143 17.64 -9.35 -39.17
N GLN A 144 17.08 -8.28 -38.60
CA GLN A 144 16.66 -8.21 -37.20
C GLN A 144 15.59 -9.28 -36.95
N ASN A 145 16.01 -10.46 -36.51
CA ASN A 145 15.12 -11.35 -35.76
C ASN A 145 15.23 -10.91 -34.30
N SER A 146 14.34 -10.01 -33.87
CA SER A 146 14.17 -9.72 -32.45
C SER A 146 13.88 -11.03 -31.71
N PRO A 147 14.65 -11.40 -30.66
CA PRO A 147 14.24 -12.46 -29.75
C PRO A 147 13.17 -11.91 -28.81
N GLU A 148 11.97 -11.67 -29.35
CA GLU A 148 10.93 -10.85 -28.71
C GLU A 148 10.24 -11.54 -27.51
N ASP A 149 10.35 -12.86 -27.35
CA ASP A 149 9.58 -13.58 -26.31
C ASP A 149 10.38 -14.08 -25.11
N GLN A 150 11.69 -14.36 -25.22
CA GLN A 150 12.43 -15.01 -24.12
C GLN A 150 12.89 -14.07 -23.00
N TRP A 151 13.07 -12.79 -23.30
CA TRP A 151 13.59 -11.82 -22.33
C TRP A 151 12.52 -11.37 -21.32
N ASN A 152 11.25 -11.37 -21.74
CA ASN A 152 10.14 -10.87 -20.91
C ASN A 152 9.96 -11.65 -19.60
N ASP A 153 10.08 -12.98 -19.62
CA ASP A 153 9.90 -13.79 -18.40
C ASP A 153 11.08 -13.65 -17.43
N ILE A 154 12.31 -13.59 -17.96
CA ILE A 154 13.52 -13.38 -17.16
C ILE A 154 13.50 -11.99 -16.51
N ASP A 155 13.10 -10.98 -17.29
CA ASP A 155 12.94 -9.60 -16.84
C ASP A 155 11.95 -9.49 -15.67
N LYS A 156 10.80 -10.17 -15.74
CA LYS A 156 9.84 -10.23 -14.63
C LYS A 156 10.46 -10.83 -13.36
N ILE A 157 11.18 -11.94 -13.48
CA ILE A 157 11.84 -12.58 -12.33
C ILE A 157 12.86 -11.64 -11.68
N ILE A 158 13.67 -10.95 -12.49
CA ILE A 158 14.68 -10.01 -11.99
C ILE A 158 14.02 -8.77 -11.37
N LYS A 159 13.00 -8.21 -12.02
CA LYS A 159 12.24 -7.07 -11.50
C LYS A 159 11.63 -7.40 -10.15
N ASN A 160 11.03 -8.59 -10.02
CA ASN A 160 10.48 -9.09 -8.76
C ASN A 160 11.53 -9.11 -7.64
N ARG A 161 12.77 -9.56 -7.94
CA ARG A 161 13.88 -9.55 -6.97
C ARG A 161 14.32 -8.15 -6.55
N PHE A 162 14.34 -7.17 -7.47
CA PHE A 162 14.62 -5.77 -7.12
C PHE A 162 13.54 -5.20 -6.21
N LEU A 163 12.26 -5.48 -6.49
CA LEU A 163 11.15 -5.05 -5.64
C LEU A 163 11.22 -5.68 -4.25
N ASP A 164 11.53 -6.98 -4.16
CA ASP A 164 11.76 -7.66 -2.86
C ASP A 164 12.89 -7.00 -2.06
N HIS A 165 13.98 -6.62 -2.73
CA HIS A 165 15.08 -5.91 -2.09
C HIS A 165 14.65 -4.55 -1.54
N LEU A 166 13.87 -3.78 -2.31
CA LEU A 166 13.37 -2.47 -1.88
C LEU A 166 12.39 -2.60 -0.70
N MET A 167 11.49 -3.57 -0.74
CA MET A 167 10.54 -3.85 0.33
C MET A 167 11.23 -4.33 1.62
N ALA A 168 12.32 -5.08 1.49
CA ALA A 168 13.10 -5.54 2.62
C ALA A 168 13.69 -4.40 3.47
N GLN A 169 13.91 -3.22 2.89
CA GLN A 169 14.34 -2.02 3.64
C GLN A 169 13.31 -1.59 4.69
N PHE A 170 12.04 -1.92 4.45
CA PHE A 170 10.92 -1.68 5.35
C PHE A 170 10.52 -2.93 6.16
N CYS A 171 11.31 -4.01 6.06
CA CYS A 171 11.04 -5.31 6.66
C CYS A 171 9.73 -5.97 6.19
N GLU A 172 9.26 -5.63 4.99
CA GLU A 172 8.02 -6.16 4.42
C GLU A 172 8.30 -7.40 3.53
N LYS A 173 7.36 -8.36 3.48
CA LYS A 173 7.46 -9.58 2.69
C LYS A 173 6.12 -9.93 2.04
N PHE A 174 6.16 -10.33 0.76
CA PHE A 174 4.99 -10.76 -0.02
C PHE A 174 5.00 -12.27 -0.32
N THR A 175 5.80 -13.04 0.42
CA THR A 175 6.03 -14.47 0.15
C THR A 175 4.74 -15.27 0.18
N ASP A 176 3.93 -15.12 1.22
CA ASP A 176 2.71 -15.92 1.37
C ASP A 176 1.66 -15.57 0.32
N TYR A 177 1.57 -14.29 -0.08
CA TYR A 177 0.74 -13.87 -1.21
C TYR A 177 1.22 -14.49 -2.52
N SER A 178 2.52 -14.43 -2.81
CA SER A 178 3.10 -14.98 -4.04
C SER A 178 2.88 -16.50 -4.20
N LEU A 179 2.86 -17.25 -3.09
CA LEU A 179 2.63 -18.70 -3.11
C LEU A 179 1.19 -19.08 -3.48
N LEU A 180 0.24 -18.16 -3.30
CA LEU A 180 -1.17 -18.39 -3.66
C LEU A 180 -1.48 -17.97 -5.10
N LEU A 181 -0.58 -17.23 -5.74
CA LEU A 181 -0.68 -16.85 -7.13
C LEU A 181 -0.13 -17.98 -8.02
N TYR A 182 -0.87 -19.07 -8.18
CA TYR A 182 -0.49 -20.16 -9.10
C TYR A 182 -0.95 -19.83 -10.53
N GLU A 183 -0.09 -19.22 -11.36
CA GLU A 183 -0.08 -19.22 -12.84
C GLU A 183 0.80 -18.05 -13.37
N SER A 184 1.37 -18.18 -14.57
CA SER A 184 2.27 -17.17 -15.19
C SER A 184 1.61 -15.80 -15.46
N ILE A 185 0.28 -15.76 -15.58
CA ILE A 185 -0.49 -14.52 -15.71
C ILE A 185 -0.43 -13.70 -14.40
N LEU A 186 -0.18 -14.34 -13.25
CA LEU A 186 -0.18 -13.67 -11.96
C LEU A 186 1.18 -13.05 -11.57
N ASP A 187 2.26 -13.29 -12.32
CA ASP A 187 3.56 -12.66 -12.07
C ASP A 187 3.53 -11.15 -12.35
N GLU A 188 2.82 -10.72 -13.40
CA GLU A 188 2.64 -9.30 -13.72
C GLU A 188 1.79 -8.61 -12.65
N LYS A 189 0.71 -9.26 -12.22
CA LYS A 189 -0.13 -8.76 -11.12
C LYS A 189 0.68 -8.61 -9.83
N LEU A 190 1.51 -9.59 -9.49
CA LEU A 190 2.38 -9.53 -8.30
C LEU A 190 3.36 -8.35 -8.36
N ILE A 191 4.00 -8.13 -9.52
CA ILE A 191 4.89 -6.99 -9.73
C ILE A 191 4.14 -5.67 -9.57
N ASP A 192 2.95 -5.55 -10.17
CA ASP A 192 2.10 -4.37 -10.05
C ASP A 192 1.66 -4.10 -8.61
N ASP A 193 1.27 -5.13 -7.88
CA ASP A 193 0.87 -5.03 -6.47
C ASP A 193 2.05 -4.58 -5.60
N LYS A 194 3.26 -5.11 -5.83
CA LYS A 194 4.48 -4.69 -5.12
C LYS A 194 4.85 -3.23 -5.42
N ILE A 195 4.75 -2.83 -6.68
CA ILE A 195 4.95 -1.43 -7.10
C ILE A 195 3.95 -0.52 -6.39
N SER A 196 2.66 -0.86 -6.43
CA SER A 196 1.59 -0.12 -5.78
C SER A 196 1.81 -0.03 -4.26
N PHE A 197 2.22 -1.14 -3.63
CA PHE A 197 2.53 -1.18 -2.20
C PHE A 197 3.68 -0.24 -1.84
N LEU A 198 4.80 -0.27 -2.59
CA LEU A 198 5.94 0.61 -2.37
C LEU A 198 5.61 2.09 -2.60
N GLN A 199 4.85 2.41 -3.65
CA GLN A 199 4.41 3.78 -3.94
C GLN A 199 3.53 4.35 -2.82
N ASN A 200 2.63 3.53 -2.27
CA ASN A 200 1.71 3.93 -1.21
C ASN A 200 2.27 3.72 0.20
N TYR A 201 3.47 3.15 0.34
CA TYR A 201 4.07 2.73 1.61
C TYR A 201 4.04 3.82 2.70
N PRO A 202 4.42 5.09 2.42
CA PRO A 202 4.41 6.14 3.43
C PRO A 202 3.02 6.35 4.05
N GLN A 203 1.96 6.31 3.24
CA GLN A 203 0.58 6.50 3.70
C GLN A 203 0.09 5.29 4.50
N ILE A 204 0.28 4.08 3.98
CA ILE A 204 -0.21 2.85 4.63
C ILE A 204 0.55 2.53 5.92
N SER A 205 1.83 2.88 6.01
CA SER A 205 2.67 2.65 7.19
C SER A 205 2.41 3.68 8.29
N ALA A 206 2.33 4.97 7.94
CA ALA A 206 2.00 6.03 8.89
C ALA A 206 0.54 5.99 9.34
N GLY A 207 -0.36 5.54 8.45
CA GLY A 207 -1.80 5.50 8.67
C GLY A 207 -2.32 4.27 9.39
N ARG A 208 -1.49 3.33 9.85
CA ARG A 208 -1.94 2.04 10.42
C ARG A 208 -3.04 2.16 11.48
N GLY A 209 -2.90 3.09 12.41
CA GLY A 209 -3.89 3.36 13.47
C GLY A 209 -4.96 4.40 13.11
N LYS A 210 -5.06 4.82 11.84
CA LYS A 210 -5.97 5.87 11.39
C LYS A 210 -7.34 5.27 11.06
N ALA A 211 -8.36 5.69 11.79
CA ALA A 211 -9.76 5.42 11.45
C ALA A 211 -10.20 6.20 10.20
N PHE A 212 -11.23 5.72 9.52
CA PHE A 212 -11.86 6.47 8.43
C PHE A 212 -12.73 7.60 8.97
N ASN A 213 -13.00 8.61 8.15
CA ASN A 213 -13.82 9.74 8.55
C ASN A 213 -15.32 9.41 8.41
N TYR A 214 -15.95 8.89 9.45
CA TYR A 214 -17.39 8.62 9.46
C TYR A 214 -18.28 9.86 9.70
N THR A 215 -17.69 11.06 9.86
CA THR A 215 -18.45 12.28 10.17
C THR A 215 -19.06 12.95 8.94
N ASP A 216 -18.51 12.67 7.76
CA ASP A 216 -19.02 13.17 6.47
C ASP A 216 -19.88 12.09 5.81
N SER A 217 -21.20 12.23 5.88
CA SER A 217 -22.16 11.27 5.32
C SER A 217 -22.06 11.12 3.81
N SER A 218 -21.46 12.07 3.09
CA SER A 218 -21.23 11.93 1.64
C SER A 218 -20.05 11.01 1.32
N GLN A 219 -19.21 10.69 2.32
CA GLN A 219 -17.97 9.94 2.17
C GLN A 219 -17.99 8.62 2.95
N VAL A 220 -19.16 8.06 3.28
CA VAL A 220 -19.23 6.83 4.09
C VAL A 220 -19.41 5.54 3.30
N TRP A 221 -19.95 5.58 2.08
CA TRP A 221 -20.24 4.40 1.26
C TRP A 221 -19.85 4.63 -0.21
N ASP A 222 -19.40 3.59 -0.90
CA ASP A 222 -18.88 3.66 -2.28
C ASP A 222 -17.79 4.75 -2.44
N THR A 223 -16.80 4.76 -1.53
CA THR A 223 -15.75 5.79 -1.43
C THR A 223 -14.37 5.22 -1.09
N GLU A 224 -13.34 6.05 -1.30
CA GLU A 224 -11.95 5.79 -0.87
C GLU A 224 -11.70 6.09 0.62
N ASN A 225 -12.71 6.56 1.35
CA ASN A 225 -12.59 6.90 2.77
C ASN A 225 -12.65 5.64 3.65
N VAL A 226 -11.51 4.97 3.72
CA VAL A 226 -11.30 3.74 4.50
C VAL A 226 -10.23 3.91 5.58
N SER A 227 -10.22 3.01 6.55
CA SER A 227 -9.22 3.02 7.63
C SER A 227 -7.85 2.64 7.08
N GLY A 228 -6.78 3.15 7.69
CA GLY A 228 -5.43 2.81 7.25
C GLY A 228 -5.08 1.34 7.49
N LEU A 229 -5.68 0.70 8.51
CA LEU A 229 -5.61 -0.76 8.70
C LEU A 229 -6.20 -1.51 7.50
N LYS A 230 -7.37 -1.08 6.99
CA LYS A 230 -7.96 -1.67 5.79
C LYS A 230 -7.05 -1.48 4.58
N GLN A 231 -6.54 -0.27 4.35
CA GLN A 231 -5.62 0.00 3.24
C GLN A 231 -4.42 -0.95 3.28
N ARG A 232 -3.80 -1.10 4.45
CA ARG A 232 -2.62 -1.95 4.63
C ARG A 232 -2.91 -3.43 4.39
N ILE A 233 -3.96 -3.98 5.00
CA ILE A 233 -4.34 -5.40 4.82
C ILE A 233 -4.68 -5.68 3.35
N CYS A 234 -5.49 -4.82 2.71
CA CYS A 234 -5.84 -4.94 1.30
C CYS A 234 -4.60 -4.89 0.40
N SER A 235 -3.66 -3.99 0.66
CA SER A 235 -2.41 -3.90 -0.12
C SER A 235 -1.51 -5.13 0.05
N LEU A 236 -1.50 -5.79 1.22
CA LEU A 236 -0.78 -7.05 1.43
C LEU A 236 -1.46 -8.25 0.75
N LEU A 237 -2.79 -8.21 0.57
CA LEU A 237 -3.58 -9.27 -0.05
C LEU A 237 -3.71 -9.13 -1.57
N GLY A 238 -3.27 -8.01 -2.16
CA GLY A 238 -3.49 -7.69 -3.58
C GLY A 238 -4.96 -7.45 -3.92
N ILE A 239 -5.72 -6.85 -2.99
CA ILE A 239 -7.16 -6.58 -3.11
C ILE A 239 -7.39 -5.05 -3.09
N PRO A 240 -8.34 -4.50 -3.86
CA PRO A 240 -8.68 -3.09 -3.77
C PRO A 240 -9.22 -2.72 -2.38
N TYR A 241 -8.73 -1.62 -1.80
CA TYR A 241 -9.17 -1.14 -0.49
C TYR A 241 -10.42 -0.25 -0.53
N HIS A 242 -11.02 -0.01 -1.70
CA HIS A 242 -12.23 0.80 -1.85
C HIS A 242 -13.39 0.21 -1.03
N ARG A 243 -14.15 1.06 -0.33
CA ARG A 243 -15.38 0.60 0.33
C ARG A 243 -16.50 0.65 -0.70
N LYS A 244 -17.08 -0.50 -1.00
CA LYS A 244 -18.26 -0.63 -1.87
C LYS A 244 -19.15 -1.78 -1.47
N THR A 245 -20.34 -1.79 -2.06
CA THR A 245 -21.25 -2.94 -2.04
C THR A 245 -20.63 -4.13 -2.80
N LEU A 246 -20.46 -5.27 -2.13
CA LEU A 246 -19.86 -6.48 -2.69
C LEU A 246 -20.92 -7.44 -3.23
N ALA A 247 -22.07 -7.55 -2.56
CA ALA A 247 -23.02 -8.62 -2.85
C ALA A 247 -23.96 -8.33 -4.04
N LEU A 248 -24.07 -7.07 -4.47
CA LEU A 248 -24.91 -6.64 -5.60
C LEU A 248 -24.16 -6.53 -6.94
N CYS A 249 -22.86 -6.85 -6.97
CA CYS A 249 -22.10 -6.89 -8.21
C CYS A 249 -22.57 -8.04 -9.11
N ASN A 250 -22.62 -7.79 -10.42
CA ASN A 250 -22.85 -8.82 -11.44
C ASN A 250 -21.72 -9.88 -11.36
N GLU A 251 -21.99 -11.11 -11.80
CA GLU A 251 -20.98 -12.19 -11.80
C GLU A 251 -19.69 -11.83 -12.58
N SER A 252 -19.79 -10.97 -13.60
CA SER A 252 -18.66 -10.45 -14.36
C SER A 252 -17.88 -9.32 -13.68
N ASP A 253 -18.46 -8.68 -12.66
CA ASP A 253 -17.90 -7.55 -11.90
C ASP A 253 -17.69 -7.91 -10.42
N GLU A 254 -17.58 -9.21 -10.12
CA GLU A 254 -17.28 -9.63 -8.75
C GLU A 254 -15.93 -9.07 -8.33
N THR A 255 -15.94 -8.33 -7.23
CA THR A 255 -14.76 -7.63 -6.75
C THR A 255 -14.43 -8.08 -5.35
N GLU A 256 -13.18 -8.49 -5.18
CA GLU A 256 -12.64 -8.89 -3.90
C GLU A 256 -12.65 -7.68 -2.94
N GLY A 257 -13.01 -7.94 -1.68
CA GLY A 257 -13.11 -6.91 -0.65
C GLY A 257 -13.70 -7.47 0.64
N PHE A 258 -13.65 -6.67 1.69
CA PHE A 258 -14.22 -7.00 3.01
C PHE A 258 -14.57 -5.71 3.76
N HIS A 259 -15.37 -5.81 4.81
CA HIS A 259 -15.75 -4.69 5.67
C HIS A 259 -15.12 -4.80 7.06
N ILE A 260 -14.82 -3.66 7.69
CA ILE A 260 -14.36 -3.58 9.08
C ILE A 260 -15.38 -2.79 9.88
N VAL A 261 -15.75 -3.31 11.04
CA VAL A 261 -16.63 -2.66 12.01
C VAL A 261 -15.90 -2.53 13.34
N GLU A 262 -15.81 -1.30 13.84
CA GLU A 262 -15.28 -1.03 15.19
C GLU A 262 -16.44 -1.08 16.18
N HIS A 263 -16.40 -2.00 17.14
CA HIS A 263 -17.53 -2.21 18.05
C HIS A 263 -17.76 -0.99 18.95
N ILE A 264 -16.71 -0.24 19.28
CA ILE A 264 -16.83 0.99 20.06
C ILE A 264 -17.76 2.04 19.41
N LEU A 265 -17.90 2.01 18.08
CA LEU A 265 -18.83 2.89 17.37
C LEU A 265 -20.28 2.42 17.49
N LEU A 266 -20.52 1.13 17.71
CA LEU A 266 -21.85 0.57 17.94
C LEU A 266 -22.35 0.82 19.37
N ARG A 267 -21.50 1.34 20.25
CA ARG A 267 -21.90 1.70 21.61
C ARG A 267 -23.03 2.73 21.55
N PRO A 268 -24.19 2.48 22.19
CA PRO A 268 -25.27 3.44 22.27
C PRO A 268 -24.77 4.77 22.83
N ARG A 269 -25.15 5.87 22.19
CA ARG A 269 -24.96 7.22 22.72
C ARG A 269 -26.32 7.77 23.09
N SER A 270 -26.53 8.11 24.37
CA SER A 270 -27.73 8.86 24.76
C SER A 270 -27.70 10.24 24.09
N SER A 271 -28.76 10.58 23.36
CA SER A 271 -28.99 11.94 22.84
C SER A 271 -29.40 12.92 23.93
N ASN A 272 -29.83 12.42 25.09
CA ASN A 272 -30.24 13.21 26.24
C ASN A 272 -29.45 12.71 27.46
N ASP A 273 -28.33 13.37 27.72
CA ASP A 273 -27.43 13.17 28.87
C ASP A 273 -26.44 11.99 28.73
N PRO A 274 -25.12 12.26 28.56
CA PRO A 274 -24.08 11.21 28.48
C PRO A 274 -23.87 10.45 29.80
N ASP A 275 -24.46 10.95 30.90
CA ASP A 275 -24.36 10.36 32.24
C ASP A 275 -25.65 9.61 32.69
N SER A 276 -26.71 9.56 31.86
CA SER A 276 -27.99 8.95 32.25
C SER A 276 -28.24 7.54 31.70
N ASP A 277 -27.25 6.92 31.05
CA ASP A 277 -27.38 5.51 30.70
C ASP A 277 -27.24 4.67 31.99
N GLU A 278 -28.36 4.16 32.49
CA GLU A 278 -28.38 3.05 33.48
C GLU A 278 -27.66 1.78 32.95
N ASN A 279 -27.33 1.77 31.65
CA ASN A 279 -26.50 0.78 30.95
C ASN A 279 -25.07 1.29 30.66
N PHE A 280 -24.58 2.33 31.34
CA PHE A 280 -23.15 2.37 31.60
C PHE A 280 -22.91 1.11 32.42
N SER A 281 -22.32 0.06 31.80
CA SER A 281 -21.81 -1.07 32.56
C SER A 281 -20.91 -0.45 33.61
N GLU A 282 -21.43 -0.25 34.82
CA GLU A 282 -20.62 0.00 35.99
C GLU A 282 -19.53 -1.04 35.90
N PHE A 283 -18.29 -0.57 35.95
CA PHE A 283 -17.16 -1.46 36.12
C PHE A 283 -17.38 -2.09 37.49
N LYS A 284 -18.22 -3.13 37.57
CA LYS A 284 -18.55 -3.85 38.79
C LYS A 284 -17.25 -4.53 39.16
N SER A 285 -16.47 -3.87 40.02
CA SER A 285 -15.37 -4.52 40.70
C SER A 285 -15.99 -5.71 41.43
N ASN A 286 -15.69 -6.91 40.95
CA ASN A 286 -16.16 -8.16 41.53
C ASN A 286 -15.80 -8.20 43.01
N THR A 287 -16.75 -7.81 43.87
CA THR A 287 -16.68 -8.05 45.32
C THR A 287 -17.76 -9.01 45.80
N ASP A 288 -18.69 -9.43 44.95
CA ASP A 288 -19.73 -10.39 45.32
C ASP A 288 -19.56 -11.71 44.58
N SER A 289 -19.11 -12.71 45.35
CA SER A 289 -19.08 -14.12 44.99
C SER A 289 -20.49 -14.64 44.67
N ASN A 290 -20.62 -15.34 43.53
CA ASN A 290 -21.77 -16.11 43.04
C ASN A 290 -22.67 -15.43 42.00
N THR A 291 -22.16 -15.22 40.79
CA THR A 291 -22.89 -15.37 39.52
C THR A 291 -21.87 -15.55 38.39
N ASP A 292 -22.08 -16.53 37.50
CA ASP A 292 -21.34 -16.73 36.23
C ASP A 292 -21.40 -15.45 35.38
N SER A 293 -20.52 -14.51 35.67
CA SER A 293 -20.51 -13.16 35.07
C SER A 293 -19.13 -12.85 34.52
N ASN A 294 -18.67 -13.70 33.60
CA ASN A 294 -17.75 -13.25 32.56
C ASN A 294 -18.53 -12.39 31.53
N THR A 295 -19.20 -11.33 31.99
CA THR A 295 -19.77 -10.32 31.08
C THR A 295 -18.62 -9.49 30.54
N ILE A 296 -17.98 -10.04 29.52
CA ILE A 296 -16.94 -9.34 28.75
C ILE A 296 -17.60 -8.13 28.09
N ASP A 297 -16.99 -6.95 28.22
CA ASP A 297 -17.45 -5.74 27.55
C ASP A 297 -17.49 -5.98 26.03
N PRO A 298 -18.68 -5.88 25.38
CA PRO A 298 -18.83 -6.22 23.96
C PRO A 298 -18.36 -5.12 23.01
N TYR A 299 -17.95 -3.94 23.51
CA TYR A 299 -17.63 -2.79 22.68
C TYR A 299 -16.15 -2.43 22.66
N SER A 300 -15.48 -2.53 23.81
CA SER A 300 -14.10 -2.05 23.94
C SER A 300 -13.12 -2.98 23.24
N PHE A 301 -12.22 -2.37 22.45
CA PHE A 301 -11.08 -3.03 21.82
C PHE A 301 -11.43 -4.23 20.92
N GLN A 302 -12.58 -4.21 20.26
CA GLN A 302 -13.02 -5.26 19.34
C GLN A 302 -13.20 -4.73 17.92
N LEU A 303 -12.69 -5.48 16.95
CA LEU A 303 -12.88 -5.24 15.52
C LEU A 303 -13.46 -6.48 14.86
N SER A 304 -14.55 -6.31 14.11
CA SER A 304 -15.10 -7.37 13.26
C SER A 304 -14.75 -7.13 11.81
N PHE A 305 -14.15 -8.13 11.19
CA PHE A 305 -13.85 -8.23 9.77
C PHE A 305 -14.90 -9.11 9.11
N VAL A 306 -15.59 -8.58 8.11
CA VAL A 306 -16.69 -9.26 7.43
C VAL A 306 -16.31 -9.54 5.99
N PHE A 307 -16.13 -10.82 5.68
CA PHE A 307 -15.66 -11.34 4.39
C PHE A 307 -16.78 -12.06 3.62
N PRO A 308 -16.75 -12.02 2.28
CA PRO A 308 -17.67 -12.79 1.45
C PRO A 308 -17.20 -14.25 1.29
N ASP A 309 -18.12 -15.21 1.38
CA ASP A 309 -17.84 -16.66 1.29
C ASP A 309 -18.24 -17.29 -0.07
N TRP A 310 -18.48 -16.47 -1.10
CA TRP A 310 -18.85 -16.95 -2.45
C TRP A 310 -17.77 -16.73 -3.51
N LEU A 311 -16.73 -15.94 -3.23
CA LEU A 311 -15.64 -15.72 -4.19
C LEU A 311 -14.66 -16.89 -4.12
N HIS A 312 -14.24 -17.42 -5.29
CA HIS A 312 -13.39 -18.61 -5.38
C HIS A 312 -12.14 -18.51 -4.49
N ARG A 313 -11.38 -17.42 -4.62
CA ARG A 313 -10.15 -17.20 -3.83
C ARG A 313 -10.43 -17.17 -2.33
N PHE A 314 -11.55 -16.59 -1.90
CA PHE A 314 -11.95 -16.54 -0.50
C PHE A 314 -12.48 -17.88 0.03
N GLN A 315 -12.87 -18.83 -0.82
CA GLN A 315 -13.23 -20.18 -0.41
C GLN A 315 -12.00 -21.08 -0.19
N GLU A 316 -10.83 -20.71 -0.72
CA GLU A 316 -9.59 -21.45 -0.54
C GLU A 316 -9.07 -21.35 0.90
N GLU A 317 -8.91 -22.49 1.57
CA GLU A 317 -8.46 -22.56 2.96
C GLU A 317 -7.09 -21.89 3.16
N ASN A 318 -6.17 -22.10 2.22
CA ASN A 318 -4.84 -21.48 2.28
C ASN A 318 -4.92 -19.94 2.26
N PHE A 319 -5.87 -19.38 1.53
CA PHE A 319 -6.07 -17.93 1.50
C PHE A 319 -6.73 -17.41 2.76
N LYS A 320 -7.70 -18.16 3.34
CA LYS A 320 -8.26 -17.84 4.66
C LYS A 320 -7.17 -17.79 5.73
N GLN A 321 -6.28 -18.77 5.75
CA GLN A 321 -5.12 -18.80 6.67
C GLN A 321 -4.18 -17.61 6.45
N LEU A 322 -3.91 -17.24 5.20
CA LEU A 322 -3.12 -16.03 4.90
C LEU A 322 -3.79 -14.77 5.48
N ILE A 323 -5.10 -14.59 5.27
CA ILE A 323 -5.85 -13.46 5.80
C ILE A 323 -5.73 -13.40 7.32
N TYR A 324 -5.92 -14.53 8.02
CA TYR A 324 -5.80 -14.58 9.48
C TYR A 324 -4.39 -14.23 9.96
N ASN A 325 -3.35 -14.72 9.29
CA ASN A 325 -1.97 -14.40 9.63
C ASN A 325 -1.66 -12.91 9.44
N ILE A 326 -2.12 -12.31 8.34
CA ILE A 326 -1.96 -10.87 8.08
C ILE A 326 -2.71 -10.05 9.13
N ILE A 327 -3.98 -10.38 9.41
CA ILE A 327 -4.78 -9.68 10.42
C ILE A 327 -4.09 -9.74 11.79
N SER A 328 -3.63 -10.94 12.19
CA SER A 328 -2.95 -11.15 13.47
C SER A 328 -1.64 -10.35 13.58
N ALA A 329 -0.88 -10.27 12.48
CA ALA A 329 0.37 -9.50 12.44
C ALA A 329 0.15 -7.97 12.43
N GLU A 330 -0.95 -7.51 11.83
CA GLU A 330 -1.24 -6.08 11.63
C GLU A 330 -2.03 -5.43 12.75
N ILE A 331 -2.77 -6.22 13.53
CA ILE A 331 -3.59 -5.70 14.62
C ILE A 331 -2.74 -5.39 15.84
N PRO A 332 -2.96 -4.21 16.48
CA PRO A 332 -2.36 -3.92 17.78
C PRO A 332 -2.75 -4.96 18.83
N ALA A 333 -1.80 -5.41 19.65
CA ALA A 333 -1.99 -6.49 20.63
C ALA A 333 -3.13 -6.29 21.65
N HIS A 334 -3.61 -5.05 21.83
CA HIS A 334 -4.72 -4.74 22.74
C HIS A 334 -6.09 -4.84 22.08
N ILE A 335 -6.17 -5.04 20.76
CA ILE A 335 -7.41 -5.13 19.99
C ILE A 335 -7.65 -6.59 19.62
N THR A 336 -8.86 -7.07 19.85
CA THR A 336 -9.32 -8.41 19.51
C THR A 336 -10.01 -8.41 18.13
N PRO A 337 -9.49 -9.14 17.13
CA PRO A 337 -10.19 -9.36 15.87
C PRO A 337 -11.22 -10.48 15.95
N TYR A 338 -12.34 -10.29 15.26
CA TYR A 338 -13.31 -11.33 14.91
C TYR A 338 -13.45 -11.38 13.39
N CYS A 339 -13.43 -12.58 12.81
CA CYS A 339 -13.61 -12.77 11.37
C CYS A 339 -14.95 -13.46 11.11
N HIS A 340 -15.77 -12.87 10.26
CA HIS A 340 -17.09 -13.38 9.88
C HIS A 340 -17.12 -13.63 8.37
N TRP A 341 -17.47 -14.85 7.97
CA TRP A 341 -17.66 -15.22 6.57
C TRP A 341 -19.15 -15.30 6.28
N LEU A 342 -19.64 -14.48 5.35
CA LEU A 342 -21.06 -14.41 5.02
C LEU A 342 -21.31 -14.88 3.58
N ASP A 343 -22.39 -15.64 3.41
CA ASP A 343 -22.96 -15.92 2.10
C ASP A 343 -23.58 -14.66 1.48
N LYS A 344 -23.87 -14.73 0.17
CA LYS A 344 -24.38 -13.57 -0.59
C LYS A 344 -25.67 -12.97 0.03
N PRO A 345 -26.68 -13.78 0.43
CA PRO A 345 -27.89 -13.25 1.08
C PRO A 345 -27.63 -12.54 2.42
N ASN A 346 -26.77 -13.07 3.29
CA ASN A 346 -26.48 -12.42 4.56
C ASN A 346 -25.59 -11.19 4.38
N MET A 347 -24.67 -11.19 3.41
CA MET A 347 -23.90 -10.00 3.08
C MET A 347 -24.81 -8.86 2.60
N ILE A 348 -25.83 -9.12 1.77
CA ILE A 348 -26.80 -8.08 1.36
C ILE A 348 -27.48 -7.45 2.59
N LYS A 349 -27.92 -8.28 3.54
CA LYS A 349 -28.56 -7.77 4.77
C LYS A 349 -27.58 -6.95 5.62
N PHE A 350 -26.36 -7.43 5.77
CA PHE A 350 -25.30 -6.74 6.49
C PHE A 350 -24.96 -5.39 5.85
N GLU A 351 -24.71 -5.35 4.53
CA GLU A 351 -24.35 -4.13 3.81
C GLU A 351 -25.48 -3.08 3.88
N ASN A 352 -26.73 -3.49 3.72
CA ASN A 352 -27.88 -2.61 3.89
C ASN A 352 -27.96 -2.02 5.31
N ALA A 353 -27.75 -2.85 6.35
CA ALA A 353 -27.75 -2.39 7.73
C ALA A 353 -26.56 -1.46 8.03
N TYR A 354 -25.38 -1.80 7.52
CA TYR A 354 -24.16 -1.04 7.74
C TYR A 354 -24.18 0.32 7.02
N GLN A 355 -24.62 0.34 5.77
CA GLN A 355 -24.82 1.57 4.99
C GLN A 355 -25.86 2.48 5.66
N LEU A 356 -26.98 1.92 6.14
CA LEU A 356 -27.99 2.69 6.87
C LEU A 356 -27.40 3.27 8.17
N TRP A 357 -26.67 2.47 8.94
CA TRP A 357 -26.05 2.89 10.19
C TRP A 357 -25.04 4.04 9.99
N LEU A 358 -24.19 3.93 8.95
CA LEU A 358 -23.21 4.96 8.59
C LEU A 358 -23.88 6.30 8.20
N ASN A 359 -24.97 6.23 7.42
CA ASN A 359 -25.69 7.43 6.96
C ASN A 359 -26.50 8.11 8.07
N THR A 360 -27.13 7.31 8.94
CA THR A 360 -27.98 7.80 10.02
C THR A 360 -27.19 8.22 11.27
N LYS A 361 -25.89 7.92 11.32
CA LYS A 361 -25.02 8.17 12.47
C LYS A 361 -25.68 7.68 13.77
N MET A 362 -25.93 6.37 13.84
CA MET A 362 -26.47 5.66 15.03
C MET A 362 -28.00 5.56 15.11
N ASP A 363 -28.67 5.05 14.08
CA ASP A 363 -30.03 4.54 14.23
C ASP A 363 -30.04 3.27 15.12
N LYS A 364 -30.85 3.27 16.20
CA LYS A 364 -30.90 2.17 17.18
C LYS A 364 -31.27 0.82 16.55
N ASN A 365 -32.16 0.80 15.56
CA ASN A 365 -32.57 -0.45 14.91
C ASN A 365 -31.42 -1.02 14.06
N SER A 366 -30.73 -0.16 13.30
CA SER A 366 -29.55 -0.57 12.54
C SER A 366 -28.42 -1.09 13.44
N THR A 367 -28.21 -0.49 14.62
CA THR A 367 -27.23 -0.93 15.60
C THR A 367 -27.55 -2.32 16.14
N ASN A 368 -28.81 -2.60 16.49
CA ASN A 368 -29.22 -3.92 16.97
C ASN A 368 -29.04 -5.01 15.91
N ASN A 369 -29.39 -4.73 14.66
CA ASN A 369 -29.18 -5.66 13.55
C ASN A 369 -27.69 -5.97 13.36
N LEU A 370 -26.83 -4.95 13.40
CA LEU A 370 -25.38 -5.14 13.31
C LEU A 370 -24.84 -5.96 14.49
N ILE A 371 -25.26 -5.67 15.71
CA ILE A 371 -24.85 -6.44 16.90
C ILE A 371 -25.32 -7.89 16.79
N GLU A 372 -26.50 -8.17 16.24
CA GLU A 372 -26.97 -9.54 16.02
C GLU A 372 -26.11 -10.30 15.01
N PHE A 373 -25.69 -9.64 13.92
CA PHE A 373 -24.76 -10.23 12.94
C PHE A 373 -23.37 -10.52 13.53
N LEU A 374 -22.88 -9.62 14.40
CA LEU A 374 -21.52 -9.69 14.95
C LEU A 374 -21.44 -10.51 16.24
N GLY A 375 -22.52 -10.56 17.02
CA GLY A 375 -22.61 -11.23 18.33
C GLY A 375 -22.86 -12.74 18.27
N ASN A 376 -23.22 -13.28 17.10
CA ASN A 376 -23.37 -14.72 16.87
C ASN A 376 -22.07 -15.41 16.38
N GLY A 377 -20.90 -14.77 16.56
CA GLY A 377 -19.61 -15.37 16.28
C GLY A 377 -19.23 -16.43 17.30
N SER A 378 -19.61 -17.68 17.03
CA SER A 378 -19.05 -18.87 17.67
C SER A 378 -17.51 -18.84 17.61
N ILE A 379 -16.90 -19.21 18.73
CA ILE A 379 -15.50 -19.64 18.85
C ILE A 379 -15.21 -20.79 17.89
#